data_AF-A0A2N6FQ42-F1
#
_entry.id   AF-A0A2N6FQ42-F1
#
_cell.length_a   1.000
_cell.length_b   1.000
_cell.length_c   1.000
_cell.angle_alpha   90.00
_cell.angle_beta   90.00
_cell.angle_gamma   90.00
#
_symmetry.space_group_name_H-M   'P 1'
#
loop_
_entity.id
_entity.type
_entity.pdbx_description
1 polymer ?
#
loop_
_entity_poly.entity_id
_entity_poly.type
_entity_poly.pdbx_seq_one_letter_code
_entity_poly.pdbx_strand_id
1 'polypeptide(L)'
;MTDSIENRINLAQAYFNVNKYQESIDLLEKSLTGIHSNDLTILEGLCHSHFRNETYDEALKYLDKYEKSNESSLPNNLRLLKAKAYEAKGDIQAAIAEYDVIADICAGEEARCNYAVLLKKQGNLEKAKELFETILKNAELYPKHYKKHEKEWVDIAKAERI
;
A
#
# COMPACT_ATOMS: atom_id res chain seq x y z
N MET A 1 -11.73 -30.08 -16.24
CA MET A 1 -11.24 -28.75 -15.83
C MET A 1 -11.09 -28.78 -14.34
N THR A 2 -9.85 -28.73 -13.86
CA THR A 2 -9.54 -28.85 -12.43
C THR A 2 -9.80 -27.48 -11.78
N ASP A 3 -10.83 -27.37 -10.95
CA ASP A 3 -11.10 -26.20 -10.10
C ASP A 3 -9.99 -26.13 -9.04
N SER A 4 -8.84 -25.54 -9.38
CA SER A 4 -7.70 -25.36 -8.49
C SER A 4 -7.79 -24.02 -7.77
N ILE A 5 -7.11 -23.94 -6.62
CA ILE A 5 -6.96 -22.68 -5.86
C ILE A 5 -6.36 -21.56 -6.73
N GLU A 6 -5.39 -21.90 -7.57
CA GLU A 6 -4.74 -20.98 -8.50
C GLU A 6 -5.73 -20.39 -9.53
N ASN A 7 -6.66 -21.21 -10.05
CA ASN A 7 -7.69 -20.72 -10.96
C ASN A 7 -8.61 -19.71 -10.26
N ARG A 8 -8.92 -19.90 -8.98
CA ARG A 8 -9.74 -18.97 -8.20
C ARG A 8 -8.99 -17.68 -7.89
N ILE A 9 -7.70 -17.75 -7.57
CA ILE A 9 -6.85 -16.56 -7.37
C ILE A 9 -6.77 -15.74 -8.66
N ASN A 10 -6.50 -16.39 -9.80
CA ASN A 10 -6.45 -15.72 -11.10
C ASN A 10 -7.79 -15.06 -11.48
N LEU A 11 -8.91 -15.73 -11.19
CA LEU A 11 -10.24 -15.16 -11.41
C LEU A 11 -10.52 -13.98 -10.48
N ALA A 12 -10.13 -14.05 -9.20
CA ALA A 12 -10.27 -12.93 -8.28
C ALA A 12 -9.44 -11.72 -8.73
N GLN A 13 -8.21 -11.96 -9.19
CA GLN A 13 -7.37 -10.91 -9.77
C GLN A 13 -8.00 -10.30 -11.02
N ALA A 14 -8.66 -11.11 -11.87
CA ALA A 14 -9.41 -10.60 -13.01
C ALA A 14 -10.57 -9.70 -12.56
N TYR A 15 -11.33 -10.08 -11.52
CA TYR A 15 -12.37 -9.23 -10.93
C TYR A 15 -11.79 -7.91 -10.40
N PHE A 16 -10.69 -7.97 -9.65
CA PHE A 16 -10.00 -6.80 -9.15
C PHE A 16 -9.61 -5.83 -10.27
N ASN A 17 -9.05 -6.33 -11.37
CA ASN A 17 -8.60 -5.53 -12.51
C ASN A 17 -9.74 -4.82 -13.25
N VAL A 18 -10.96 -5.35 -13.18
CA VAL A 18 -12.17 -4.72 -13.74
C VAL A 18 -13.00 -3.97 -12.69
N ASN A 19 -12.38 -3.63 -11.54
CA ASN A 19 -12.96 -2.90 -10.42
C ASN A 19 -14.14 -3.60 -9.71
N LYS A 20 -14.27 -4.91 -9.89
CA LYS A 20 -15.23 -5.76 -9.19
C LYS A 20 -14.64 -6.26 -7.86
N TYR A 21 -14.41 -5.32 -6.95
CA TYR A 21 -13.68 -5.61 -5.71
C TYR A 21 -14.46 -6.52 -4.78
N GLN A 22 -15.78 -6.36 -4.67
CA GLN A 22 -16.60 -7.22 -3.83
C GLN A 22 -16.59 -8.67 -4.34
N GLU A 23 -16.69 -8.91 -5.64
CA GLU A 23 -16.60 -10.25 -6.21
C GLU A 23 -15.21 -10.88 -6.02
N SER A 24 -14.15 -10.07 -6.08
CA SER A 24 -12.79 -10.51 -5.73
C SER A 24 -12.70 -10.96 -4.27
N ILE A 25 -13.22 -10.14 -3.35
CA ILE A 25 -13.27 -10.43 -1.90
C ILE A 25 -14.01 -11.75 -1.65
N ASP A 26 -15.26 -11.85 -2.13
CA ASP A 26 -16.11 -13.02 -1.90
C ASP A 26 -15.45 -14.32 -2.37
N LEU A 27 -14.73 -14.28 -3.50
CA LEU A 27 -14.05 -15.43 -4.05
C LEU A 27 -12.78 -15.79 -3.25
N LEU A 28 -12.00 -14.80 -2.83
CA LEU A 28 -10.79 -15.00 -2.04
C LEU A 28 -11.10 -15.48 -0.62
N GLU A 29 -12.13 -14.93 0.05
CA GLU A 29 -12.54 -15.38 1.38
C GLU A 29 -13.00 -16.84 1.38
N LYS A 30 -13.78 -17.25 0.36
CA LYS A 30 -14.17 -18.66 0.16
C LYS A 30 -12.95 -19.56 -0.08
N SER A 31 -11.90 -19.00 -0.66
CA SER A 31 -10.66 -19.70 -0.98
C SER A 31 -9.70 -19.76 0.21
N LEU A 32 -9.82 -18.84 1.18
CA LEU A 32 -9.01 -18.75 2.41
C LEU A 32 -9.51 -19.71 3.51
N THR A 33 -9.65 -21.00 3.18
CA THR A 33 -10.16 -22.02 4.11
C THR A 33 -9.33 -23.30 4.08
N GLY A 34 -9.48 -24.14 5.11
CA GLY A 34 -8.79 -25.42 5.22
C GLY A 34 -7.26 -25.25 5.18
N ILE A 35 -6.60 -25.99 4.27
CA ILE A 35 -5.15 -25.95 4.11
C ILE A 35 -4.60 -24.59 3.63
N HIS A 36 -5.45 -23.74 3.06
CA HIS A 36 -5.07 -22.41 2.54
C HIS A 36 -5.46 -21.27 3.49
N SER A 37 -5.81 -21.57 4.75
CA SER A 37 -6.32 -20.55 5.69
C SER A 37 -5.34 -19.39 5.95
N ASN A 38 -4.05 -19.61 5.70
CA ASN A 38 -2.96 -18.66 5.89
C ASN A 38 -2.15 -18.46 4.59
N ASP A 39 -2.74 -18.74 3.43
CA ASP A 39 -2.06 -18.55 2.14
C ASP A 39 -1.78 -17.06 1.92
N LEU A 40 -0.50 -16.70 1.84
CA LEU A 40 -0.04 -15.32 1.74
C LEU A 40 -0.54 -14.63 0.45
N THR A 41 -0.68 -15.37 -0.64
CA THR A 41 -1.17 -14.83 -1.93
C THR A 41 -2.63 -14.43 -1.82
N ILE A 42 -3.45 -15.27 -1.17
CA ILE A 42 -4.87 -14.98 -0.95
C ILE A 42 -5.02 -13.81 0.02
N LEU A 43 -4.22 -13.77 1.09
CA LEU A 43 -4.21 -12.67 2.05
C LEU A 43 -3.84 -11.34 1.39
N GLU A 44 -2.78 -11.29 0.57
CA GLU A 44 -2.39 -10.10 -0.19
C GLU A 44 -3.53 -9.62 -1.12
N GLY A 45 -4.16 -10.55 -1.85
CA GLY A 45 -5.32 -10.24 -2.70
C GLY A 45 -6.50 -9.65 -1.92
N LEU A 46 -6.78 -10.17 -0.72
CA LEU A 46 -7.82 -9.63 0.17
C LEU A 46 -7.47 -8.24 0.67
N CYS A 47 -6.22 -8.01 1.11
CA CYS A 47 -5.77 -6.69 1.55
C CYS A 47 -6.00 -5.63 0.46
N HIS A 48 -5.58 -5.91 -0.77
CA HIS A 48 -5.77 -5.01 -1.90
C HIS A 48 -7.24 -4.82 -2.25
N SER A 49 -8.02 -5.89 -2.31
CA SER A 49 -9.44 -5.83 -2.69
C SER A 49 -10.25 -5.04 -1.66
N HIS A 50 -10.05 -5.29 -0.36
CA HIS A 50 -10.72 -4.53 0.70
C HIS A 50 -10.32 -3.06 0.74
N PHE A 51 -9.05 -2.74 0.50
CA PHE A 51 -8.60 -1.35 0.43
C PHE A 51 -9.28 -0.60 -0.72
N ARG A 52 -9.39 -1.24 -1.90
CA ARG A 52 -10.05 -0.64 -3.07
C ARG A 52 -11.56 -0.59 -2.96
N ASN A 53 -12.15 -1.47 -2.16
CA ASN A 53 -13.57 -1.45 -1.80
C ASN A 53 -13.89 -0.48 -0.64
N GLU A 54 -12.90 0.32 -0.20
CA GLU A 54 -13.02 1.30 0.91
C GLU A 54 -13.39 0.68 2.27
N THR A 55 -13.27 -0.64 2.40
CA THR A 55 -13.44 -1.36 3.67
C THR A 55 -12.11 -1.44 4.42
N TYR A 56 -11.62 -0.29 4.88
CA TYR A 56 -10.26 -0.15 5.39
C TYR A 56 -9.97 -0.98 6.65
N ASP A 57 -10.93 -1.15 7.56
CA ASP A 57 -10.73 -1.96 8.76
C ASP A 57 -10.54 -3.45 8.43
N GLU A 58 -11.25 -3.97 7.43
CA GLU A 58 -11.04 -5.35 6.96
C GLU A 58 -9.69 -5.49 6.25
N ALA A 59 -9.27 -4.50 5.46
CA ALA A 59 -7.93 -4.50 4.85
C ALA A 59 -6.84 -4.59 5.92
N LEU A 60 -6.94 -3.80 6.99
CA LEU A 60 -6.00 -3.81 8.12
C LEU A 60 -6.00 -5.14 8.87
N LYS A 61 -7.18 -5.72 9.10
CA LYS A 61 -7.32 -7.05 9.71
C LYS A 61 -6.62 -8.14 8.91
N TYR A 62 -6.75 -8.12 7.57
CA TYR A 62 -6.06 -9.10 6.72
C TYR A 62 -4.55 -8.83 6.63
N LEU A 63 -4.10 -7.57 6.68
CA LEU A 63 -2.69 -7.21 6.80
C LEU A 63 -2.09 -7.75 8.11
N ASP A 64 -2.79 -7.58 9.23
CA ASP A 64 -2.35 -8.13 10.53
C ASP A 64 -2.31 -9.67 10.52
N LYS A 65 -3.26 -10.31 9.80
CA LYS A 65 -3.24 -11.77 9.60
C LYS A 65 -2.06 -12.20 8.72
N TYR A 66 -1.73 -11.44 7.69
CA TYR A 66 -0.55 -11.66 6.86
C TYR A 66 0.72 -11.59 7.71
N GLU A 67 0.90 -10.54 8.52
CA GLU A 67 2.07 -10.39 9.40
C GLU A 67 2.21 -11.54 10.41
N LYS A 68 1.09 -12.06 10.94
CA LYS A 68 1.11 -13.22 11.85
C LYS A 68 1.43 -14.54 11.15
N SER A 69 1.08 -14.65 9.87
CA SER A 69 1.26 -15.87 9.08
C SER A 69 2.63 -15.93 8.39
N ASN A 70 3.23 -14.76 8.15
CA ASN A 70 4.55 -14.63 7.55
C ASN A 70 5.62 -14.60 8.65
N GLU A 71 6.59 -15.51 8.59
CA GLU A 71 7.74 -15.49 9.51
C GLU A 71 8.68 -14.30 9.22
N SER A 72 8.60 -13.76 7.99
CA SER A 72 9.35 -12.58 7.56
C SER A 72 8.57 -11.29 7.81
N SER A 73 9.26 -10.15 7.78
CA SER A 73 8.62 -8.84 7.88
C SER A 73 7.59 -8.61 6.76
N LEU A 74 6.59 -7.76 7.03
CA LEU A 74 5.63 -7.32 6.02
C LEU A 74 6.37 -6.69 4.82
N PRO A 75 6.12 -7.16 3.59
CA PRO A 75 6.64 -6.54 2.38
C PRO A 75 6.33 -5.03 2.32
N ASN A 76 7.27 -4.24 1.79
CA ASN A 76 7.15 -2.77 1.77
C ASN A 76 5.89 -2.27 1.04
N ASN A 77 5.45 -2.97 -0.02
CA ASN A 77 4.20 -2.65 -0.73
C ASN A 77 2.96 -2.83 0.16
N LEU A 78 2.92 -3.90 0.96
CA LEU A 78 1.83 -4.13 1.91
C LEU A 78 1.88 -3.19 3.12
N ARG A 79 3.08 -2.82 3.57
CA ARG A 79 3.24 -1.81 4.62
C ARG A 79 2.78 -0.42 4.15
N LEU A 80 3.07 -0.07 2.90
CA LEU A 80 2.52 1.14 2.27
C LEU A 80 0.99 1.09 2.18
N LEU A 81 0.42 -0.06 1.81
CA LEU A 81 -1.03 -0.26 1.83
C LEU A 81 -1.62 -0.06 3.23
N LYS A 82 -0.94 -0.57 4.27
CA LYS A 82 -1.30 -0.39 5.69
C LYS A 82 -1.34 1.08 6.09
N ALA A 83 -0.29 1.84 5.76
CA ALA A 83 -0.21 3.28 6.03
C ALA A 83 -1.37 4.04 5.36
N LYS A 84 -1.63 3.75 4.07
CA LYS A 84 -2.73 4.36 3.30
C LYS A 84 -4.10 4.00 3.87
N ALA A 85 -4.29 2.78 4.35
CA ALA A 85 -5.55 2.33 4.95
C ALA A 85 -5.82 3.08 6.27
N TYR A 86 -4.79 3.25 7.12
CA TYR A 86 -4.89 4.06 8.33
C TYR A 86 -5.22 5.53 8.01
N GLU A 87 -4.54 6.12 7.02
CA GLU A 87 -4.80 7.51 6.61
C GLU A 87 -6.25 7.67 6.11
N ALA A 88 -6.71 6.78 5.24
CA ALA A 88 -8.03 6.85 4.63
C ALA A 88 -9.17 6.73 5.64
N LYS A 89 -9.00 5.95 6.71
CA LYS A 89 -9.97 5.86 7.81
C LYS A 89 -9.83 6.96 8.87
N GLY A 90 -8.83 7.83 8.76
CA GLY A 90 -8.61 8.95 9.67
C GLY A 90 -7.75 8.63 10.90
N ASP A 91 -7.13 7.45 10.98
CA ASP A 91 -6.19 7.12 12.05
C ASP A 91 -4.79 7.65 11.71
N ILE A 92 -4.63 8.96 11.85
CA ILE A 92 -3.44 9.68 11.39
C ILE A 92 -2.17 9.26 12.14
N GLN A 93 -2.29 8.94 13.43
CA GLN A 93 -1.13 8.54 14.22
C GLN A 93 -0.58 7.19 13.74
N ALA A 94 -1.45 6.21 13.50
CA ALA A 94 -1.04 4.92 12.96
C ALA A 94 -0.48 5.06 11.54
N ALA A 95 -1.09 5.90 10.70
CA ALA A 95 -0.58 6.19 9.35
C ALA A 95 0.84 6.75 9.40
N ILE A 96 1.10 7.77 10.24
CA ILE A 96 2.43 8.37 10.41
C ILE A 96 3.45 7.32 10.86
N ALA A 97 3.10 6.48 11.83
CA ALA A 97 4.01 5.45 12.32
C ALA A 97 4.42 4.46 11.21
N GLU A 98 3.46 4.00 10.40
CA GLU A 98 3.76 3.11 9.28
C GLU A 98 4.57 3.80 8.18
N TYR A 99 4.21 5.05 7.84
CA TYR A 99 4.94 5.85 6.85
C TYR A 99 6.39 6.11 7.26
N ASP A 100 6.64 6.41 8.54
CA ASP A 100 7.99 6.67 9.05
C ASP A 100 8.93 5.46 8.85
N VAL A 101 8.40 4.25 9.03
CA VAL A 101 9.15 3.01 8.82
C VAL A 101 9.53 2.83 7.34
N ILE A 102 8.63 3.17 6.41
CA ILE A 102 8.82 2.88 4.97
C ILE A 102 9.47 4.02 4.17
N ALA A 103 9.48 5.24 4.69
CA ALA A 103 9.97 6.42 3.96
C ALA A 103 11.44 6.31 3.54
N ASP A 104 12.25 5.56 4.30
CA ASP A 104 13.69 5.39 4.04
C ASP A 104 14.02 4.10 3.28
N ILE A 105 13.16 3.07 3.36
CA ILE A 105 13.45 1.72 2.82
C ILE A 105 12.67 1.39 1.54
N CYS A 106 11.59 2.12 1.25
CA CYS A 106 10.81 1.88 0.04
C CYS A 106 11.56 2.43 -1.18
N ALA A 107 11.64 1.65 -2.26
CA ALA A 107 12.39 2.02 -3.45
C ALA A 107 11.73 3.15 -4.29
N GLY A 108 10.46 3.46 -4.04
CA GLY A 108 9.69 4.50 -4.74
C GLY A 108 9.40 5.72 -3.87
N GLU A 109 9.00 6.82 -4.51
CA GLU A 109 8.75 8.10 -3.85
C GLU A 109 7.32 8.24 -3.31
N GLU A 110 6.40 7.31 -3.65
CA GLU A 110 5.02 7.30 -3.18
C GLU A 110 4.92 7.38 -1.65
N ALA A 111 5.66 6.51 -0.95
CA ALA A 111 5.64 6.44 0.51
C ALA A 111 6.13 7.77 1.12
N ARG A 112 7.26 8.28 0.61
CA ARG A 112 7.88 9.52 1.08
C ARG A 112 6.98 10.73 0.82
N CYS A 113 6.35 10.78 -0.35
CA CYS A 113 5.48 11.88 -0.77
C CYS A 113 4.19 11.92 0.06
N ASN A 114 3.49 10.78 0.19
CA ASN A 114 2.29 10.69 1.02
C ASN A 114 2.59 11.06 2.48
N TYR A 115 3.73 10.59 3.01
CA TYR A 115 4.16 10.95 4.35
C TYR A 115 4.40 12.45 4.52
N ALA A 116 5.13 13.07 3.58
CA ALA A 116 5.42 14.50 3.62
C ALA A 116 4.13 15.34 3.56
N VAL A 117 3.19 14.97 2.69
CA VAL A 117 1.87 15.61 2.59
C VAL A 117 1.10 15.47 3.90
N LEU A 118 1.10 14.27 4.50
CA LEU A 118 0.42 14.03 5.77
C LEU A 118 1.03 14.85 6.92
N LEU A 119 2.36 14.87 7.03
CA LEU A 119 3.09 15.67 8.03
C LEU A 119 2.81 17.17 7.88
N LYS A 120 2.78 17.67 6.64
CA LYS A 120 2.40 19.06 6.34
C LYS A 120 1.00 19.37 6.87
N LYS A 121 0.02 18.51 6.59
CA LYS A 121 -1.37 18.67 7.09
C LYS A 121 -1.45 18.67 8.62
N GLN A 122 -0.57 17.92 9.30
CA GLN A 122 -0.46 17.89 10.76
C GLN A 122 0.38 19.04 11.34
N GLY A 123 0.90 19.95 10.50
CA GLY A 123 1.71 21.09 10.94
C GLY A 123 3.18 20.77 11.20
N ASN A 124 3.64 19.55 10.93
CA ASN A 124 5.06 19.19 11.02
C ASN A 124 5.79 19.57 9.72
N LEU A 125 5.99 20.88 9.56
CA LEU A 125 6.50 21.47 8.31
C LEU A 125 7.99 21.16 8.07
N GLU A 126 8.79 21.08 9.13
CA GLU A 126 10.24 20.83 9.02
C GLU A 126 10.50 19.46 8.38
N LYS A 127 9.95 18.39 8.95
CA LYS A 127 10.12 17.04 8.42
C LYS A 127 9.46 16.86 7.06
N ALA A 128 8.29 17.48 6.83
CA ALA A 128 7.66 17.46 5.51
C ALA A 128 8.56 18.06 4.44
N LYS A 129 9.21 19.20 4.74
CA LYS A 129 10.13 19.87 3.83
C LYS A 129 11.34 19.01 3.50
N GLU A 130 11.97 18.38 4.50
CA GLU A 130 13.11 17.47 4.30
C GLU A 130 12.77 16.31 3.35
N LEU A 131 11.59 15.73 3.50
CA LEU A 131 11.12 14.64 2.65
C LEU A 131 10.87 15.12 1.21
N PHE A 132 10.22 16.29 1.02
CA PHE A 132 10.03 16.86 -0.31
C PHE A 132 11.36 17.19 -1.00
N GLU A 133 12.31 17.77 -0.28
CA GLU A 133 13.65 18.06 -0.82
C GLU A 133 14.39 16.77 -1.21
N THR A 134 14.21 15.69 -0.46
CA THR A 134 14.76 14.37 -0.79
C THR A 134 14.17 13.82 -2.08
N ILE A 135 12.84 13.89 -2.27
CA ILE A 135 12.17 13.48 -3.52
C ILE A 135 12.76 14.25 -4.71
N LEU A 136 12.89 15.57 -4.58
CA LEU A 136 13.38 16.43 -5.67
C LEU A 136 14.85 16.15 -5.98
N LYS A 137 15.69 15.96 -4.95
CA LYS A 137 17.10 15.60 -5.12
C LYS A 137 17.26 14.25 -5.81
N ASN A 138 16.49 13.24 -5.41
CA ASN A 138 16.49 11.94 -6.07
C ASN A 138 16.08 12.06 -7.53
N ALA A 139 15.02 12.83 -7.81
CA ALA A 139 14.60 13.11 -9.17
C ALA A 139 15.74 13.72 -9.98
N GLU A 140 16.48 14.70 -9.47
CA GLU A 140 17.61 15.30 -10.19
C GLU A 140 18.75 14.32 -10.48
N LEU A 141 19.10 13.47 -9.51
CA LEU A 141 20.24 12.55 -9.57
C LEU A 141 19.97 11.31 -10.45
N TYR A 142 18.75 10.78 -10.44
CA TYR A 142 18.45 9.50 -11.09
C TYR A 142 18.11 9.63 -12.59
N PRO A 143 18.24 8.53 -13.36
CA PRO A 143 18.07 8.56 -14.81
C PRO A 143 16.64 8.90 -15.26
N LYS A 144 16.47 9.23 -16.55
CA LYS A 144 15.18 9.62 -17.13
C LYS A 144 14.04 8.61 -16.91
N HIS A 145 14.33 7.31 -16.82
CA HIS A 145 13.29 6.30 -16.57
C HIS A 145 12.71 6.40 -15.15
N TYR A 146 13.54 6.70 -14.15
CA TYR A 146 13.12 6.94 -12.78
C TYR A 146 12.18 8.16 -12.71
N LYS A 147 12.58 9.29 -13.32
CA LYS A 147 11.74 10.49 -13.40
C LYS A 147 10.38 10.24 -14.04
N LYS A 148 10.29 9.32 -15.01
CA LYS A 148 9.04 8.97 -15.69
C LYS A 148 8.14 8.14 -14.78
N HIS A 149 8.71 7.21 -14.03
CA HIS A 149 7.97 6.35 -13.11
C HIS A 149 7.47 7.12 -11.88
N GLU A 150 8.33 7.96 -11.29
CA GLU A 150 8.04 8.74 -10.08
C GLU A 150 7.45 10.13 -10.37
N LYS A 151 7.05 10.40 -11.63
CA LYS A 151 6.66 11.74 -12.08
C LYS A 151 5.58 12.36 -11.20
N GLU A 152 4.55 11.59 -10.89
CA GLU A 152 3.42 12.02 -10.06
C GLU A 152 3.89 12.56 -8.71
N TRP A 153 4.72 11.81 -8.00
CA TRP A 153 5.24 12.16 -6.68
C TRP A 153 6.20 13.35 -6.73
N VAL A 154 7.02 13.43 -7.78
CA VAL A 154 7.91 14.57 -8.02
C VAL A 154 7.11 15.85 -8.28
N ASP A 155 6.03 15.77 -9.06
CA ASP A 155 5.19 16.92 -9.37
C ASP A 155 4.42 17.40 -8.12
N ILE A 156 3.94 16.48 -7.27
CA ILE A 156 3.36 16.81 -5.96
C ILE A 156 4.42 17.49 -5.07
N ALA A 157 5.62 16.93 -4.98
CA ALA A 157 6.69 17.51 -4.15
C ALA A 157 7.07 18.95 -4.58
N LYS A 158 7.00 19.27 -5.87
CA LYS A 158 7.19 20.65 -6.37
C LYS A 158 6.04 21.56 -5.99
N ALA A 159 4.81 21.08 -6.09
CA ALA A 159 3.61 21.87 -5.80
C ALA A 159 3.44 22.15 -4.30
N GLU A 160 3.79 21.17 -3.46
CA GLU A 160 3.60 21.21 -2.01
C GLU A 160 4.79 21.80 -1.25
N ARG A 161 5.87 22.19 -1.95
CA ARG A 161 7.09 22.77 -1.35
C ARG A 161 6.75 23.98 -0.47
N ILE A 162 7.31 23.97 0.74
CA ILE A 162 7.13 24.98 1.80
C ILE A 162 8.46 25.67 2.11
#